data_AF-A0A7J3U8X5-F1
#
_entry.id   AF-A0A7J3U8X5-F1
#
_cell.length_a   1.000
_cell.length_b   1.000
_cell.length_c   1.000
_cell.angle_alpha   90.00
_cell.angle_beta   90.00
_cell.angle_gamma   90.00
#
_symmetry.space_group_name_H-M   'P 1'
#
loop_
_entity.id
_entity.type
_entity.pdbx_description
1 polymer ?
#
loop_
_entity_poly.entity_id
_entity_poly.type
_entity_poly.pdbx_seq_one_letter_code
_entity_poly.pdbx_strand_id
1 'polypeptide(L)' 'MKKTPVVEDIELHEGMNANDLVREMKKSGGFVAKKLAMAVDTVERMIKDDDCLVFLSFPACIIATGTRGII' A
#
# COMPACT_ATOMS: atom_id res chain seq x y z
N MET A 1 -7.36 -24.52 -8.84
CA MET A 1 -6.56 -23.91 -7.75
C MET A 1 -6.04 -22.56 -8.24
N LYS A 2 -6.21 -21.47 -7.46
CA LYS A 2 -5.57 -20.18 -7.80
C LYS A 2 -4.05 -20.35 -7.63
N LYS A 3 -3.29 -20.10 -8.69
CA LYS A 3 -1.82 -20.20 -8.69
C LYS A 3 -1.25 -19.11 -7.76
N THR A 4 -0.35 -19.49 -6.85
CA THR A 4 0.37 -18.51 -6.02
C THR A 4 1.18 -17.59 -6.93
N PRO A 5 1.13 -16.25 -6.74
CA PRO A 5 1.96 -15.33 -7.50
C PRO A 5 3.44 -15.70 -7.40
N VAL A 6 4.17 -15.57 -8.51
CA VAL A 6 5.62 -15.77 -8.53
C VAL A 6 6.27 -14.67 -7.70
N VAL A 7 7.33 -15.02 -6.97
CA VAL A 7 8.16 -14.06 -6.23
C VAL A 7 9.24 -13.55 -7.17
N GLU A 8 9.37 -12.24 -7.27
CA GLU A 8 10.37 -11.55 -8.10
C GLU A 8 11.29 -10.71 -7.21
N ASP A 9 12.56 -10.54 -7.61
CA ASP A 9 13.48 -9.66 -6.91
C ASP A 9 13.09 -8.19 -7.13
N ILE A 10 13.37 -7.31 -6.16
CA ILE A 10 13.16 -5.86 -6.32
C ILE A 10 14.28 -5.32 -7.21
N GLU A 11 13.92 -4.76 -8.36
CA GLU A 11 14.86 -4.11 -9.26
C GLU A 11 14.81 -2.58 -9.09
N LEU A 12 15.90 -1.99 -8.60
CA LEU A 12 16.02 -0.54 -8.45
C LEU A 12 16.61 0.08 -9.71
N HIS A 13 16.09 1.24 -10.11
CA HIS A 13 16.61 2.01 -11.23
C HIS A 13 16.63 3.51 -10.91
N GLU A 14 17.46 4.25 -11.65
CA GLU A 14 17.51 5.71 -11.55
C GLU A 14 16.15 6.32 -11.94
N GLY A 15 15.73 7.36 -11.20
CA GLY A 15 14.45 8.04 -11.42
C GLY A 15 13.21 7.34 -10.85
N MET A 16 13.36 6.21 -10.14
CA MET A 16 12.25 5.51 -9.48
C MET A 16 11.58 6.40 -8.42
N ASN A 17 10.24 6.49 -8.44
CA ASN A 17 9.46 7.18 -7.42
C ASN A 17 8.91 6.22 -6.35
N ALA A 18 8.26 6.76 -5.32
CA ALA A 18 7.72 5.95 -4.21
C ALA A 18 6.65 4.93 -4.66
N ASN A 19 5.83 5.25 -5.67
CA ASN A 19 4.82 4.33 -6.19
C ASN A 19 5.47 3.17 -6.97
N ASP A 20 6.56 3.43 -7.70
CA ASP A 20 7.31 2.38 -8.40
C ASP A 20 7.91 1.39 -7.39
N LEU A 21 8.51 1.88 -6.31
CA LEU A 21 9.03 1.04 -5.22
C LEU A 21 7.91 0.20 -4.58
N VAL A 22 6.75 0.79 -4.32
CA VAL A 22 5.58 0.05 -3.77
C VAL A 22 5.12 -1.06 -4.74
N ARG A 23 5.20 -0.84 -6.05
CA ARG A 23 4.88 -1.87 -7.06
C ARG A 23 5.89 -3.01 -7.04
N GLU A 24 7.18 -2.74 -6.87
CA GLU A 24 8.19 -3.77 -6.67
C GLU A 24 7.95 -4.57 -5.37
N MET A 25 7.61 -3.90 -4.26
CA MET A 25 7.24 -4.54 -2.99
C MET A 25 6.03 -5.48 -3.12
N LYS A 26 5.15 -5.27 -4.10
CA LYS A 26 4.02 -6.16 -4.39
C LYS A 26 4.46 -7.48 -5.02
N LYS A 27 5.44 -7.42 -5.92
CA LYS A 27 6.01 -8.57 -6.65
C LYS A 27 7.00 -9.36 -5.79
N SER A 28 7.65 -8.71 -4.82
CA SER A 28 8.66 -9.29 -3.93
C SER A 28 8.18 -10.37 -2.95
N GLY A 29 6.90 -10.73 -2.99
CA GLY A 29 6.52 -12.08 -2.59
C GLY A 29 6.39 -12.39 -1.10
N GLY A 30 6.15 -11.43 -0.20
CA GLY A 30 5.73 -11.79 1.16
C GLY A 30 5.87 -10.72 2.23
N PHE A 31 5.54 -11.13 3.46
CA PHE A 31 5.63 -10.33 4.70
C PHE A 31 4.96 -8.95 4.60
N VAL A 32 5.60 -7.91 5.14
CA VAL A 32 5.04 -6.56 5.22
C VAL A 32 5.08 -5.85 3.87
N ALA A 33 6.07 -6.15 3.01
CA ALA A 33 6.21 -5.51 1.70
C ALA A 33 4.96 -5.68 0.84
N LYS A 34 4.51 -6.93 0.68
CA LYS A 34 3.29 -7.24 -0.06
C LYS A 34 2.04 -6.68 0.62
N LYS A 35 1.98 -6.66 1.96
CA LYS A 35 0.84 -6.09 2.71
C LYS A 35 0.72 -4.59 2.49
N LEU A 36 1.83 -3.86 2.49
CA LEU A 36 1.86 -2.42 2.23
C LEU A 36 1.33 -2.12 0.84
N ALA A 37 1.86 -2.79 -0.20
CA ALA A 37 1.41 -2.57 -1.57
C ALA A 37 -0.07 -2.91 -1.77
N MET A 38 -0.54 -4.02 -1.19
CA MET A 38 -1.96 -4.37 -1.21
C MET A 38 -2.84 -3.36 -0.48
N ALA A 39 -2.36 -2.77 0.62
CA ALA A 39 -3.08 -1.73 1.34
C ALA A 39 -3.20 -0.45 0.50
N VAL A 40 -2.12 -0.03 -0.16
CA VAL A 40 -2.13 1.12 -1.09
C VAL A 40 -3.16 0.90 -2.20
N ASP A 41 -3.12 -0.24 -2.90
CA ASP A 41 -4.10 -0.55 -3.96
C ASP A 41 -5.54 -0.59 -3.46
N THR A 42 -5.75 -1.05 -2.22
CA THR A 42 -7.09 -1.17 -1.64
C THR A 42 -7.64 0.20 -1.26
N VAL A 43 -6.85 1.04 -0.60
CA VAL A 43 -7.22 2.41 -0.25
C VAL A 43 -7.43 3.24 -1.52
N GLU A 44 -6.56 3.12 -2.51
CA GLU A 44 -6.71 3.83 -3.79
C GLU A 44 -8.01 3.45 -4.51
N ARG A 45 -8.38 2.16 -4.52
CA ARG A 45 -9.67 1.73 -5.09
C ARG A 45 -10.86 2.28 -4.32
N MET A 46 -10.79 2.27 -2.98
CA MET A 46 -11.88 2.80 -2.15
C MET A 46 -12.08 4.31 -2.35
N ILE A 47 -11.00 5.09 -2.49
CA ILE A 47 -11.07 6.54 -2.67
C ILE A 47 -11.53 6.93 -4.08
N LYS A 48 -11.23 6.11 -5.09
CA LYS A 48 -11.63 6.35 -6.49
C LYS A 48 -13.05 5.88 -6.83
N ASP A 49 -13.68 5.13 -5.93
CA ASP A 49 -15.03 4.60 -6.12
C ASP A 49 -16.05 5.53 -5.47
N ASP A 50 -16.77 6.30 -6.28
CA ASP A 50 -17.73 7.32 -5.82
C ASP A 50 -18.92 6.71 -5.04
N ASP A 51 -19.19 5.41 -5.21
CA ASP A 51 -20.23 4.68 -4.49
C ASP A 51 -19.72 4.02 -3.19
N CYS A 52 -18.43 4.20 -2.84
CA CYS A 52 -17.80 3.60 -1.67
C CYS A 52 -17.76 4.55 -0.47
N LEU A 53 -18.53 4.23 0.58
CA LEU A 53 -18.41 4.92 1.88
C LEU A 53 -17.19 4.43 2.65
N VAL A 54 -16.18 5.30 2.82
CA VAL A 54 -14.93 4.98 3.52
C VAL A 54 -15.01 5.32 5.01
N PHE A 55 -14.88 4.31 5.87
CA PHE A 55 -14.73 4.48 7.31
C PHE A 55 -13.25 4.40 7.71
N LEU A 56 -12.72 5.50 8.26
CA LEU A 56 -11.36 5.55 8.79
C LEU A 56 -11.41 5.50 10.33
N SER A 57 -10.78 4.48 10.92
CA SER A 57 -10.68 4.29 12.37
C SER A 57 -9.21 4.15 12.79
N PHE A 58 -8.82 4.83 13.86
CA PHE A 58 -7.46 4.82 14.39
C PHE A 58 -7.44 5.11 15.90
N PRO A 59 -6.40 4.65 16.63
CA PRO A 59 -6.22 5.01 18.03
C PRO A 59 -5.81 6.47 18.19
N ALA A 60 -6.18 7.10 19.31
CA ALA A 60 -5.88 8.52 19.57
C ALA A 60 -4.37 8.86 19.57
N CYS A 61 -3.48 7.89 19.82
CA CYS A 61 -2.05 8.15 19.94
C CYS A 61 -1.41 8.72 18.65
N ILE A 62 -1.91 8.36 17.47
CA ILE A 62 -1.35 8.88 16.20
C ILE A 62 -1.76 10.33 15.92
N ILE A 63 -2.75 10.87 16.63
CA ILE A 63 -3.09 12.30 16.57
C ILE A 63 -2.02 13.16 17.26
N ALA A 64 -1.34 12.61 18.28
CA ALA A 64 -0.25 13.31 18.96
C ALA A 64 1.04 13.37 18.12
N THR A 65 1.11 12.67 16.99
CA THR A 65 2.27 12.68 16.08
C THR A 65 2.00 13.52 14.82
N GLY A 66 2.98 13.58 13.92
CA GLY A 66 2.82 14.21 12.60
C GLY A 66 1.82 13.52 11.68
N THR A 67 1.41 12.27 11.99
CA THR A 67 0.42 11.53 11.20
C THR A 67 -0.92 12.27 11.11
N ARG A 68 -1.25 13.12 12.10
CA ARG A 68 -2.44 13.98 12.07
C ARG A 68 -2.55 14.91 10.86
N GLY A 69 -1.44 15.22 10.18
CA GLY A 69 -1.46 16.08 8.98
C GLY A 69 -1.93 15.36 7.72
N ILE A 70 -2.03 14.03 7.77
CA ILE A 70 -2.48 13.17 6.67
C ILE A 70 -3.93 12.71 6.89
N ILE A 71 -4.34 12.56 8.16
CA ILE A 71 -5.71 12.27 8.57
C ILE A 71 -6.58 13.51 8.35
#